data_AF-A0AAV0K2N2-F1
#
_entry.id   AF-A0AAV0K2N2-F1
#
_cell.length_a   1.000
_cell.length_b   1.000
_cell.length_c   1.000
_cell.angle_alpha   90.00
_cell.angle_beta   90.00
_cell.angle_gamma   90.00
#
_symmetry.space_group_name_H-M   'P 1'
#
loop_
_entity.id
_entity.type
_entity.pdbx_description
1 polymer ?
#
loop_
_entity_poly.entity_id
_entity_poly.type
_entity_poly.pdbx_seq_one_letter_code
_entity_poly.pdbx_strand_id
1 'polypeptide(L)'
;MSPAESPTPSIKVTPAAGVTCNKTNYTTVYPTDSYVRHVLKELGDEVIKTKGYSKVINFPEIDTPVMSGKGACTKNVSKATCAKCLKDGAKKVLDACPRRVGARFNATACQLRYDVY
;
A
#
# COMPACT_ATOMS: atom_id res chain seq x y z
N MET A 1 47.03 -1.50 3.53
CA MET A 1 46.06 -0.40 3.77
C MET A 1 45.14 -0.31 2.58
N SER A 2 43.86 -0.68 2.74
CA SER A 2 42.84 -0.54 1.70
C SER A 2 42.29 0.90 1.67
N PRO A 3 41.86 1.41 0.51
CA PRO A 3 41.39 2.79 0.37
C PRO A 3 40.00 3.00 0.99
N ALA A 4 39.79 4.20 1.51
CA ALA A 4 38.50 4.68 2.01
C ALA A 4 37.49 4.79 0.86
N GLU A 5 36.37 4.10 0.99
CA GLU A 5 35.23 4.22 0.08
C GLU A 5 34.48 5.53 0.39
N SER A 6 34.41 6.40 -0.62
CA SER A 6 33.74 7.70 -0.58
C SER A 6 32.24 7.54 -0.32
N PRO A 7 31.56 8.44 0.41
CA PRO A 7 30.13 8.31 0.68
C PRO A 7 29.33 8.43 -0.60
N THR A 8 28.67 7.34 -1.00
CA THR A 8 27.73 7.29 -2.12
C THR A 8 26.66 8.38 -1.93
N PRO A 9 26.47 9.30 -2.88
CA PRO A 9 25.40 10.29 -2.77
C PRO A 9 24.07 9.55 -2.84
N SER A 10 23.35 9.52 -1.72
CA SER A 10 21.95 9.09 -1.67
C SER A 10 21.13 10.12 -2.43
N ILE A 11 21.02 9.95 -3.75
CA ILE A 11 20.17 10.80 -4.58
C ILE A 11 18.74 10.64 -4.05
N LYS A 12 18.24 11.68 -3.38
CA LYS A 12 16.83 11.83 -3.01
C LYS A 12 16.00 12.09 -4.27
N VAL A 13 15.93 11.14 -5.19
CA VAL A 13 14.78 11.10 -6.09
C VAL A 13 13.63 10.58 -5.24
N THR A 14 12.85 11.49 -4.67
CA THR A 14 11.52 11.15 -4.18
C THR A 14 10.61 11.36 -5.39
N PRO A 15 10.22 10.32 -6.16
CA PRO A 15 9.10 10.46 -7.07
C PRO A 15 7.89 10.84 -6.22
N ALA A 16 7.09 11.77 -6.73
CA ALA A 16 5.86 12.18 -6.08
C ALA A 16 5.02 10.94 -5.79
N ALA A 17 4.89 10.60 -4.52
CA ALA A 17 4.03 9.52 -4.09
C ALA A 17 2.58 9.94 -4.38
N GLY A 18 1.94 9.29 -5.34
CA GLY A 18 0.62 9.66 -5.84
C GLY A 18 -0.48 8.79 -5.25
N VAL A 19 -1.61 9.41 -4.90
CA VAL A 19 -2.85 8.72 -4.52
C VAL A 19 -3.89 8.94 -5.61
N THR A 20 -4.58 7.88 -6.02
CA THR A 20 -5.73 7.95 -6.92
C THR A 20 -6.92 7.28 -6.25
N CYS A 21 -8.00 8.03 -6.10
CA CYS A 21 -9.24 7.54 -5.50
C CYS A 21 -10.22 7.07 -6.57
N ASN A 22 -10.98 6.03 -6.26
CA ASN A 22 -12.20 5.72 -7.02
C ASN A 22 -13.21 6.88 -6.85
N LYS A 23 -13.99 7.18 -7.90
CA LYS A 23 -15.01 8.25 -7.87
C LYS A 23 -16.27 7.83 -7.09
N THR A 24 -16.47 6.53 -6.93
CA THR A 24 -17.63 5.94 -6.26
C THR A 24 -17.37 5.79 -4.76
N ASN A 25 -18.34 6.23 -3.96
CA ASN A 25 -18.38 5.96 -2.52
C ASN A 25 -19.07 4.62 -2.28
N TYR A 26 -18.70 3.91 -1.22
CA TYR A 26 -19.54 2.79 -0.77
C TYR A 26 -20.86 3.35 -0.20
N THR A 27 -21.97 2.71 -0.57
CA THR A 27 -23.34 3.15 -0.24
C THR A 27 -23.96 2.35 0.91
N THR A 28 -23.46 1.14 1.15
CA THR A 28 -23.88 0.24 2.20
C THR A 28 -23.17 0.54 3.53
N VAL A 29 -23.65 -0.07 4.62
CA VAL A 29 -23.00 -0.03 5.94
C VAL A 29 -21.55 -0.54 5.86
N TYR A 30 -21.25 -1.40 4.87
CA TYR A 30 -19.94 -1.98 4.61
C TYR A 30 -19.45 -1.70 3.19
N PRO A 31 -18.13 -1.67 2.95
CA PRO A 31 -17.06 -1.69 3.96
C PRO A 31 -17.00 -0.38 4.75
N THR A 32 -16.52 -0.44 5.99
CA THR A 32 -16.22 0.76 6.79
C THR A 32 -14.76 1.19 6.59
N ASP A 33 -14.43 2.45 6.87
CA ASP A 33 -13.03 2.90 6.85
C ASP A 33 -12.13 2.11 7.84
N SER A 34 -12.72 1.56 8.92
CA SER A 34 -12.04 0.66 9.85
C SER A 34 -11.69 -0.67 9.19
N TYR A 35 -12.63 -1.26 8.44
CA TYR A 35 -12.39 -2.48 7.68
C TYR A 35 -11.34 -2.27 6.59
N VAL A 36 -11.41 -1.16 5.85
CA VAL A 36 -10.36 -0.78 4.88
C VAL A 36 -9.00 -0.66 5.56
N ARG A 37 -8.93 -0.01 6.73
CA ARG A 37 -7.68 0.10 7.51
C ARG A 37 -7.13 -1.27 7.94
N HIS A 38 -8.00 -2.18 8.38
CA HIS A 38 -7.61 -3.54 8.75
C HIS A 38 -6.98 -4.28 7.57
N VAL A 39 -7.65 -4.28 6.43
CA VAL A 39 -7.16 -4.94 5.20
C VAL A 39 -5.84 -4.35 4.72
N LEU A 40 -5.71 -3.02 4.69
CA LEU A 40 -4.45 -2.40 4.25
C LEU A 40 -3.28 -2.75 5.17
N LYS A 41 -3.55 -2.94 6.48
CA LYS A 41 -2.54 -3.41 7.43
C LYS A 41 -2.14 -4.85 7.15
N GLU A 42 -3.12 -5.75 7.04
CA GLU A 42 -2.86 -7.18 6.79
C GLU A 42 -2.13 -7.40 5.46
N LEU A 43 -2.55 -6.70 4.42
CA LEU A 43 -1.86 -6.68 3.13
C LEU A 43 -0.41 -6.24 3.25
N GLY A 44 -0.14 -5.19 4.03
CA GLY A 44 1.23 -4.75 4.32
C GLY A 44 2.06 -5.85 4.99
N ASP A 45 1.49 -6.50 6.01
CA ASP A 45 2.17 -7.57 6.75
C ASP A 45 2.49 -8.77 5.82
N GLU A 46 1.58 -9.16 4.94
CA GLU A 46 1.76 -10.26 3.98
C GLU A 46 2.81 -9.96 2.89
N VAL A 47 2.84 -8.73 2.37
CA VAL A 47 3.88 -8.29 1.43
C VAL A 47 5.27 -8.38 2.09
N ILE A 48 5.36 -7.99 3.36
CA ILE A 48 6.61 -7.99 4.11
C ILE A 48 7.07 -9.42 4.48
N LYS A 49 6.14 -10.34 4.79
CA LYS A 49 6.45 -11.77 5.00
C LYS A 49 7.04 -12.41 3.74
N THR A 50 6.53 -12.02 2.57
CA THR A 50 6.94 -12.60 1.29
C THR A 50 8.13 -11.89 0.65
N LYS A 51 9.00 -11.26 1.46
CA LYS A 51 10.22 -10.56 1.00
C LYS A 51 9.94 -9.44 -0.03
N GLY A 52 8.75 -8.83 0.02
CA GLY A 52 8.40 -7.66 -0.78
C GLY A 52 7.92 -7.95 -2.20
N TYR A 53 7.61 -9.21 -2.52
CA TYR A 53 6.93 -9.52 -3.77
C TYR A 53 5.49 -8.98 -3.81
N SER A 54 4.91 -8.95 -5.00
CA SER A 54 3.49 -8.60 -5.17
C SER A 54 2.61 -9.63 -4.48
N LYS A 55 1.68 -9.16 -3.63
CA LYS A 55 0.61 -9.95 -3.03
C LYS A 55 -0.75 -9.38 -3.35
N VAL A 56 -1.70 -10.30 -3.52
CA VAL A 56 -3.12 -10.03 -3.68
C VAL A 56 -3.83 -10.85 -2.61
N ILE A 57 -4.73 -10.22 -1.87
CA ILE A 57 -5.55 -10.85 -0.84
C ILE A 57 -6.99 -10.44 -1.09
N ASN A 58 -7.91 -11.40 -1.02
CA ASN A 58 -9.33 -11.14 -1.10
C ASN A 58 -9.94 -11.35 0.28
N PHE A 59 -10.76 -10.40 0.71
CA PHE A 59 -11.41 -10.37 2.00
C PHE A 59 -12.92 -10.52 1.78
N PRO A 60 -13.43 -11.76 1.73
CA PRO A 60 -14.86 -12.01 1.64
C PRO A 60 -15.52 -11.70 2.99
N GLU A 61 -16.68 -11.07 2.95
CA GLU A 61 -17.47 -10.74 4.14
C GLU A 61 -18.95 -10.99 3.80
N ILE A 62 -19.67 -11.62 4.73
CA ILE A 62 -21.04 -12.13 4.49
C ILE A 62 -21.97 -10.97 4.15
N ASP A 63 -22.78 -11.12 3.10
CA ASP A 63 -23.73 -10.10 2.61
C ASP A 63 -23.10 -8.74 2.27
N THR A 64 -21.80 -8.72 1.97
CA THR A 64 -21.10 -7.50 1.56
C THR A 64 -20.23 -7.75 0.32
N PRO A 65 -19.93 -6.70 -0.47
CA PRO A 65 -19.02 -6.82 -1.59
C PRO A 65 -17.61 -7.25 -1.13
N VAL A 66 -16.97 -8.12 -1.91
CA VAL A 66 -15.64 -8.62 -1.58
C VAL A 66 -14.63 -7.50 -1.78
N MET A 67 -13.70 -7.34 -0.84
CA MET A 67 -12.61 -6.40 -1.02
C MET A 67 -11.34 -7.13 -1.43
N SER A 68 -10.73 -6.71 -2.53
CA SER A 68 -9.39 -7.16 -2.91
C SER A 68 -8.35 -6.09 -2.61
N GLY A 69 -7.27 -6.51 -1.98
CA GLY A 69 -6.09 -5.71 -1.71
C GLY A 69 -4.91 -6.22 -2.52
N LYS A 70 -4.16 -5.34 -3.18
CA LYS A 70 -2.89 -5.64 -3.82
C LYS A 70 -1.78 -4.73 -3.30
N GLY A 71 -0.66 -5.32 -2.90
CA GLY A 71 0.52 -4.61 -2.43
C GLY A 71 1.78 -5.18 -3.05
N ALA A 72 2.78 -4.36 -3.31
CA ALA A 72 4.06 -4.80 -3.84
C ALA A 72 5.19 -3.87 -3.40
N CYS A 73 6.37 -4.41 -3.14
CA CYS A 73 7.60 -3.62 -3.02
C CYS A 73 8.35 -3.59 -4.35
N THR A 74 9.17 -2.56 -4.53
CA THR A 74 10.13 -2.52 -5.63
C THR A 74 11.29 -3.48 -5.35
N LYS A 75 11.77 -4.19 -6.38
CA LYS A 75 12.74 -5.31 -6.27
C LYS A 75 14.05 -4.99 -5.52
N ASN A 76 14.44 -3.71 -5.46
CA ASN A 76 15.74 -3.28 -4.92
C ASN A 76 15.64 -2.44 -3.64
N VAL A 77 14.50 -2.42 -2.95
CA VAL A 77 14.38 -1.71 -1.66
C VAL A 77 14.54 -2.65 -0.47
N SER A 78 15.08 -2.13 0.63
CA SER A 78 15.17 -2.90 1.88
C SER A 78 13.78 -3.23 2.43
N LYS A 79 13.68 -4.30 3.23
CA LYS A 79 12.44 -4.68 3.93
C LYS A 79 11.89 -3.54 4.78
N ALA A 80 12.76 -2.80 5.47
CA ALA A 80 12.38 -1.65 6.30
C ALA A 80 11.85 -0.48 5.46
N THR A 81 12.52 -0.17 4.35
CA THR A 81 12.08 0.87 3.40
C THR A 81 10.71 0.51 2.81
N CYS A 82 10.49 -0.76 2.44
CA CYS A 82 9.19 -1.17 1.95
C CYS A 82 8.11 -1.11 3.02
N ALA A 83 8.38 -1.63 4.22
CA ALA A 83 7.40 -1.61 5.32
C ALA A 83 6.95 -0.18 5.65
N LYS A 84 7.91 0.76 5.68
CA LYS A 84 7.62 2.18 5.83
C LYS A 84 6.77 2.71 4.68
N CYS A 85 7.12 2.38 3.43
CA CYS A 85 6.35 2.82 2.26
C CYS A 85 4.91 2.32 2.28
N LEU A 86 4.68 1.04 2.58
CA LEU A 86 3.34 0.45 2.64
C LEU A 86 2.50 1.10 3.75
N LYS A 87 3.11 1.33 4.93
CA LYS A 87 2.46 2.02 6.04
C LYS A 87 2.10 3.47 5.70
N ASP A 88 3.02 4.22 5.11
CA ASP A 88 2.80 5.60 4.68
C ASP A 88 1.74 5.65 3.57
N GLY A 89 1.78 4.70 2.64
CA GLY A 89 0.80 4.55 1.56
C GLY A 89 -0.61 4.28 2.09
N ALA A 90 -0.75 3.34 3.02
CA ALA A 90 -2.02 3.04 3.66
C ALA A 90 -2.61 4.26 4.38
N LYS A 91 -1.78 5.00 5.12
CA LYS A 91 -2.19 6.26 5.76
C LYS A 91 -2.66 7.29 4.74
N LYS A 92 -1.88 7.55 3.69
CA LYS A 92 -2.22 8.52 2.65
C LYS A 92 -3.49 8.17 1.91
N VAL A 93 -3.70 6.89 1.62
CA VAL A 93 -4.92 6.39 0.98
C VAL A 93 -6.14 6.64 1.85
N LEU A 94 -6.08 6.30 3.14
CA LEU A 94 -7.18 6.51 4.07
C LEU A 94 -7.49 7.99 4.28
N ASP A 95 -6.45 8.84 4.34
CA ASP A 95 -6.61 10.28 4.55
C ASP A 95 -7.15 10.98 3.27
N ALA A 96 -6.73 10.55 2.08
CA ALA A 96 -7.11 11.20 0.81
C ALA A 96 -8.37 10.62 0.15
N CYS A 97 -8.68 9.35 0.38
CA CYS A 97 -9.80 8.64 -0.23
C CYS A 97 -10.82 8.14 0.80
N PRO A 98 -11.38 9.03 1.66
CA PRO A 98 -12.37 8.61 2.64
C PRO A 98 -13.60 8.04 1.93
N ARG A 99 -14.13 6.95 2.47
CA ARG A 99 -15.35 6.29 2.00
C ARG A 99 -15.36 5.78 0.55
N ARG A 100 -14.20 5.62 -0.10
CA ARG A 100 -14.11 5.19 -1.50
C ARG A 100 -14.12 3.68 -1.63
N VAL A 101 -14.81 3.16 -2.65
CA VAL A 101 -14.81 1.71 -2.99
C VAL A 101 -13.46 1.23 -3.51
N GLY A 102 -12.51 2.13 -3.73
CA GLY A 102 -11.16 1.74 -4.12
C GLY A 102 -10.21 2.90 -4.09
N ALA A 103 -8.93 2.60 -3.93
CA ALA A 103 -7.87 3.57 -4.04
C ALA A 103 -6.57 2.90 -4.44
N ARG A 104 -5.67 3.71 -5.00
CA ARG A 104 -4.31 3.30 -5.40
C ARG A 104 -3.32 4.29 -4.84
N PHE A 105 -2.19 3.77 -4.36
CA PHE A 105 -1.02 4.53 -3.98
C PHE A 105 0.19 3.98 -4.71
N ASN A 106 0.95 4.88 -5.32
CA ASN A 106 2.17 4.54 -6.03
C ASN A 106 3.32 5.42 -5.54
N ALA A 107 4.42 4.79 -5.14
CA ALA A 107 5.67 5.45 -4.79
C ALA A 107 6.86 4.65 -5.37
N THR A 108 8.09 5.17 -5.28
CA THR A 108 9.29 4.44 -5.75
C THR A 108 9.45 3.09 -5.10
N ALA A 109 9.12 3.01 -3.81
CA ALA A 109 9.47 1.86 -2.98
C ALA A 109 8.34 0.82 -2.90
N CYS A 110 7.11 1.21 -3.20
CA CYS A 110 5.95 0.32 -3.09
C CYS A 110 4.75 0.81 -3.89
N GLN A 111 3.84 -0.12 -4.14
CA GLN A 111 2.50 0.12 -4.63
C GLN A 111 1.49 -0.50 -3.67
N LEU A 112 0.35 0.16 -3.50
CA LEU A 112 -0.75 -0.31 -2.68
C LEU A 112 -2.06 -0.01 -3.40
N ARG A 113 -2.98 -0.96 -3.39
CA ARG A 113 -4.28 -0.83 -4.03
C ARG A 113 -5.30 -1.60 -3.23
N TYR A 114 -6.51 -1.06 -3.12
CA TYR A 114 -7.68 -1.84 -2.77
C TYR A 114 -8.83 -1.49 -3.72
N ASP A 115 -9.68 -2.48 -3.99
CA ASP A 115 -10.94 -2.31 -4.70
C ASP A 115 -12.00 -3.22 -4.07
N VAL A 116 -13.21 -2.70 -3.98
CA VAL A 116 -14.41 -3.37 -3.49
C VAL A 116 -15.27 -3.70 -4.71
N TYR A 117 -15.69 -4.96 -4.86
CA TYR A 117 -16.49 -5.44 -5.98
C TYR A 117 -17.59 -6.43 -5.58
#